data_AF-A0A8I2G7L4-F1
#
_entry.id   AF-A0A8I2G7L4-F1
#
_cell.length_a   1.000
_cell.length_b   1.000
_cell.length_c   1.000
_cell.angle_alpha   90.00
_cell.angle_beta   90.00
_cell.angle_gamma   90.00
#
_symmetry.space_group_name_H-M   'P 1'
#
loop_
_entity.id
_entity.type
_entity.pdbx_description
1 polymer ?
#
loop_
_entity_poly.entity_id
_entity_poly.type
_entity_poly.pdbx_seq_one_letter_code
_entity_poly.pdbx_strand_id
1 'polypeptide(L)'
;MEQARATYLQLKTLAAATPYNQEVIYKLINFDYDAFLQENRLFPSVFARVKGFLSVGNVTGVFNEFHLYTGQILDLLYTIKREVDAEIFPTLSTVWCVNQQYSEFKLFGQYVAQVFYSIK
;
A
#
# COMPACT_ATOMS: atom_id res chain seq x y z
N MET A 1 -9.41 18.47 1.20
CA MET A 1 -9.39 17.02 1.53
C MET A 1 -10.47 16.22 0.79
N GLU A 2 -11.65 16.78 0.51
CA GLU A 2 -12.64 16.12 -0.37
C GLU A 2 -12.09 15.73 -1.74
N GLN A 3 -11.22 16.58 -2.31
CA GLN A 3 -10.59 16.33 -3.60
C GLN A 3 -9.72 15.06 -3.62
N ALA A 4 -8.87 14.83 -2.61
CA ALA A 4 -8.02 13.63 -2.54
C ALA A 4 -8.86 12.35 -2.39
N ARG A 5 -9.92 12.41 -1.58
CA ARG A 5 -10.89 11.32 -1.44
C ARG A 5 -11.66 11.07 -2.74
N ALA A 6 -12.08 12.13 -3.44
CA ALA A 6 -12.78 12.03 -4.71
C ALA A 6 -11.89 11.45 -5.82
N THR A 7 -10.63 11.90 -5.92
CA THR A 7 -9.63 11.34 -6.84
C THR A 7 -9.40 9.85 -6.55
N TYR A 8 -9.29 9.47 -5.28
CA TYR A 8 -9.14 8.07 -4.89
C TYR A 8 -10.37 7.22 -5.28
N LEU A 9 -11.58 7.70 -5.02
CA LEU A 9 -12.81 7.00 -5.38
C LEU A 9 -12.96 6.85 -6.90
N GLN A 10 -12.56 7.87 -7.66
CA GLN A 10 -12.50 7.78 -9.12
C GLN A 10 -11.50 6.73 -9.58
N LEU A 11 -10.28 6.73 -9.04
CA LEU A 11 -9.25 5.71 -9.36
C LEU A 11 -9.72 4.30 -9.02
N LYS A 12 -10.35 4.10 -7.87
CA LYS A 12 -10.93 2.82 -7.46
C LYS A 12 -12.01 2.34 -8.43
N THR A 13 -12.88 3.25 -8.85
CA THR A 13 -13.95 2.95 -9.81
C THR A 13 -13.37 2.60 -11.19
N LEU A 14 -12.35 3.35 -11.64
CA LEU A 14 -11.65 3.08 -12.91
C LEU A 14 -10.94 1.72 -12.88
N ALA A 15 -10.26 1.40 -11.78
CA ALA A 15 -9.55 0.14 -11.60
C ALA A 15 -10.50 -1.06 -11.50
N ALA A 16 -11.73 -0.87 -11.02
CA ALA A 16 -12.76 -1.90 -11.00
C ALA A 16 -13.41 -2.13 -12.38
N ALA A 17 -13.50 -1.08 -13.21
CA ALA A 17 -14.13 -1.13 -14.53
C ALA A 17 -13.18 -1.52 -15.67
N THR A 18 -11.87 -1.32 -15.49
CA THR A 18 -10.86 -1.65 -16.50
C THR A 18 -10.38 -3.08 -16.26
N PRO A 19 -10.65 -4.06 -17.16
CA PRO A 19 -9.98 -5.34 -17.06
C PRO A 19 -8.49 -5.08 -17.12
N TYR A 20 -7.77 -5.42 -16.04
CA TYR A 20 -6.32 -5.35 -16.06
C TYR A 20 -5.81 -6.14 -17.26
N ASN A 21 -4.81 -5.59 -17.95
CA ASN A 21 -4.22 -6.23 -19.13
C ASN A 21 -3.90 -7.69 -18.78
N GLN A 22 -4.57 -8.63 -19.47
CA GLN A 22 -4.45 -10.06 -19.19
C GLN A 22 -3.00 -10.54 -19.30
N GLU A 23 -2.21 -9.91 -20.16
CA GLU A 23 -0.77 -10.15 -20.27
C GLU A 23 -0.04 -9.80 -18.96
N VAL A 24 -0.36 -8.65 -18.36
CA VAL A 24 0.23 -8.23 -17.08
C VAL A 24 -0.16 -9.19 -15.97
N ILE A 25 -1.43 -9.60 -15.91
CA ILE A 25 -1.90 -10.59 -14.93
C ILE A 25 -1.14 -11.91 -15.09
N TYR A 26 -0.97 -12.38 -16.33
CA TYR A 26 -0.20 -13.59 -16.60
C TYR A 26 1.26 -13.45 -16.16
N LYS A 27 1.91 -12.32 -16.45
CA LYS A 27 3.29 -12.05 -16.00
C LYS A 27 3.39 -12.05 -14.47
N LEU A 28 2.42 -11.45 -13.76
CA LEU A 28 2.40 -11.42 -12.30
C LEU A 28 2.24 -12.82 -11.68
N ILE A 29 1.39 -13.67 -12.25
CA ILE A 29 1.17 -15.04 -11.74
C ILE A 29 2.43 -15.90 -11.92
N ASN A 30 3.14 -15.74 -13.04
CA ASN A 30 4.34 -16.52 -13.36
C ASN A 30 5.65 -15.87 -12.88
N PHE A 31 5.56 -14.77 -12.13
CA PHE A 31 6.72 -14.06 -11.61
C PHE A 31 7.42 -14.87 -10.51
N ASP A 32 8.75 -14.94 -10.54
CA ASP A 32 9.53 -15.60 -9.48
C ASP A 32 9.74 -14.66 -8.29
N TYR A 33 8.74 -14.63 -7.40
CA TYR A 33 8.78 -13.80 -6.19
C TYR A 33 9.89 -14.20 -5.23
N ASP A 34 10.25 -15.49 -5.16
CA ASP A 34 11.21 -15.95 -4.17
C ASP A 34 12.64 -15.59 -4.58
N ALA A 35 12.99 -15.73 -5.86
CA ALA A 35 14.23 -15.17 -6.40
C ALA A 35 14.27 -13.64 -6.23
N PHE A 36 13.18 -12.95 -6.56
CA PHE A 36 13.11 -11.50 -6.49
C PHE A 36 13.34 -10.95 -5.07
N LEU A 37 12.77 -11.63 -4.05
CA LEU A 37 12.98 -11.31 -2.64
C LEU A 37 14.47 -11.37 -2.27
N GLN A 38 15.18 -12.42 -2.68
CA GLN A 38 16.58 -12.64 -2.35
C GLN A 38 17.50 -11.67 -3.08
N GLU A 39 17.30 -11.50 -4.39
CA GLU A 39 18.12 -10.63 -5.24
C GLU A 39 18.07 -9.17 -4.78
N ASN A 40 16.89 -8.70 -4.38
CA ASN A 40 16.67 -7.31 -3.96
C ASN A 40 16.79 -7.11 -2.45
N ARG A 41 17.07 -8.17 -1.68
CA ARG A 41 17.22 -8.15 -0.21
C ARG A 41 16.04 -7.48 0.50
N LEU A 42 14.83 -7.79 0.06
CA LEU A 42 13.61 -7.14 0.56
C LEU A 42 13.26 -7.65 1.97
N PHE A 43 12.53 -6.86 2.74
CA PHE A 43 12.03 -7.29 4.05
C PHE A 43 10.98 -8.39 3.89
N PRO A 44 11.23 -9.62 4.39
CA PRO A 44 10.39 -10.78 4.07
C PRO A 44 8.93 -10.62 4.49
N SER A 45 8.67 -10.03 5.66
CA SER A 45 7.31 -9.86 6.19
C SER A 45 6.45 -8.95 5.31
N VAL A 46 7.01 -7.82 4.87
CA VAL A 46 6.31 -6.87 3.99
C VAL A 46 6.15 -7.47 2.59
N PHE A 47 7.20 -8.12 2.08
CA PHE A 47 7.17 -8.69 0.74
C PHE A 47 6.22 -9.90 0.62
N ALA A 48 6.05 -10.68 1.68
CA ALA A 48 5.07 -11.76 1.73
C ALA A 48 3.63 -11.25 1.48
N ARG A 49 3.28 -10.06 1.98
CA ARG A 49 1.97 -9.43 1.70
C ARG A 49 1.84 -9.05 0.23
N VAL A 50 2.89 -8.49 -0.38
CA VAL A 50 2.92 -8.17 -1.82
C VAL A 50 2.74 -9.44 -2.65
N LYS A 51 3.50 -10.49 -2.37
CA LYS A 51 3.38 -11.80 -3.01
C LYS A 51 1.96 -12.36 -2.89
N GLY A 52 1.36 -12.27 -1.70
CA GLY A 52 0.00 -12.76 -1.44
C GLY A 52 -1.07 -12.16 -2.35
N PHE A 53 -0.91 -10.90 -2.77
CA PHE A 53 -1.81 -10.28 -3.75
C PHE A 53 -1.40 -10.58 -5.20
N LEU A 54 -0.14 -10.34 -5.54
CA LEU A 54 0.29 -10.30 -6.94
C LEU A 54 0.44 -11.69 -7.56
N SER A 55 0.84 -12.71 -6.78
CA SER A 55 1.02 -14.09 -7.29
C SER A 55 -0.29 -14.75 -7.76
N VAL A 56 -1.44 -14.21 -7.33
CA VAL A 56 -2.77 -14.66 -7.78
C VAL A 56 -3.44 -13.64 -8.72
N GLY A 57 -2.68 -12.66 -9.22
CA GLY A 57 -3.20 -11.61 -10.10
C GLY A 57 -4.17 -10.63 -9.41
N ASN A 58 -4.23 -10.59 -8.08
CA ASN A 58 -5.17 -9.76 -7.34
C ASN A 58 -4.69 -8.31 -7.20
N VAL A 59 -4.66 -7.60 -8.33
CA VAL A 59 -4.25 -6.20 -8.39
C VAL A 59 -5.24 -5.29 -7.64
N THR A 60 -6.55 -5.56 -7.73
CA THR A 60 -7.58 -4.84 -6.98
C THR A 60 -7.35 -4.92 -5.46
N GLY A 61 -6.90 -6.06 -4.96
CA GLY A 61 -6.52 -6.27 -3.56
C GLY A 61 -5.42 -5.30 -3.12
N VAL A 62 -4.41 -5.07 -3.97
CA VAL A 62 -3.36 -4.08 -3.71
C VAL A 62 -3.92 -2.67 -3.59
N PHE A 63 -4.85 -2.27 -4.45
CA PHE A 63 -5.51 -0.96 -4.35
C PHE A 63 -6.35 -0.83 -3.07
N ASN A 64 -7.09 -1.87 -2.71
CA ASN A 64 -7.84 -1.87 -1.44
C ASN A 64 -6.90 -1.74 -0.23
N GLU A 65 -5.75 -2.41 -0.28
CA GLU A 65 -4.72 -2.29 0.74
C GLU A 65 -4.17 -0.85 0.81
N PHE A 66 -3.92 -0.23 -0.35
CA PHE A 66 -3.54 1.17 -0.40
C PHE A 66 -4.57 2.10 0.24
N HIS A 67 -5.86 1.82 0.00
CA HIS A 67 -6.94 2.56 0.65
C HIS A 67 -6.88 2.48 2.16
N LEU A 68 -6.77 1.25 2.67
CA LEU A 68 -6.91 0.93 4.08
C LEU A 68 -5.78 1.57 4.87
N TYR A 69 -4.54 1.43 4.42
CA TYR A 69 -3.40 2.10 5.03
C TYR A 69 -3.51 3.62 5.01
N THR A 70 -3.92 4.20 3.87
CA THR A 70 -4.07 5.65 3.77
C THR A 70 -5.13 6.14 4.77
N GLY A 71 -6.24 5.42 4.91
CA GLY A 71 -7.27 5.71 5.91
C GLY A 71 -6.72 5.65 7.33
N GLN A 72 -6.04 4.57 7.70
CA GLN A 72 -5.45 4.39 9.03
C GLN A 72 -4.44 5.47 9.39
N ILE A 73 -3.56 5.85 8.45
CA ILE A 73 -2.58 6.92 8.66
C ILE A 73 -3.30 8.25 8.87
N LEU A 74 -4.33 8.56 8.06
CA LEU A 74 -5.10 9.78 8.21
C LEU A 74 -5.81 9.83 9.58
N ASP A 75 -6.44 8.74 10.02
CA ASP A 75 -7.13 8.67 11.30
C ASP A 75 -6.17 8.93 12.48
N LEU A 76 -4.96 8.37 12.43
CA LEU A 76 -3.93 8.64 13.43
C LEU A 76 -3.45 10.10 13.39
N LEU A 77 -3.22 10.66 12.20
CA LEU A 77 -2.84 12.07 12.04
C LEU A 77 -3.94 13.01 12.54
N TYR A 78 -5.22 12.68 12.34
CA TYR A 78 -6.34 13.42 12.90
C TYR A 78 -6.38 13.36 14.42
N THR A 79 -6.06 12.20 15.00
CA THR A 79 -5.95 12.04 16.45
C THR A 79 -4.87 12.95 17.02
N ILE A 80 -3.66 12.91 16.43
CA ILE A 80 -2.56 13.81 16.80
C ILE A 80 -2.97 15.27 16.67
N LYS A 81 -3.61 15.64 15.55
CA LYS A 81 -4.08 17.00 15.32
C LYS A 81 -5.05 17.44 16.43
N ARG A 82 -6.02 16.60 16.79
CA ARG A 82 -7.00 16.90 17.83
C ARG A 82 -6.35 17.08 19.21
N GLU A 83 -5.34 16.28 19.53
CA GLU A 83 -4.57 16.44 20.77
C GLU A 83 -3.86 17.78 20.80
N VAL A 84 -3.14 18.12 19.72
CA VAL A 84 -2.42 19.40 19.60
C VAL A 84 -3.38 20.60 19.65
N ASP A 85 -4.51 20.54 18.94
CA ASP A 85 -5.53 21.60 18.93
C ASP A 85 -6.15 21.80 20.34
N ALA A 86 -6.11 20.77 21.20
CA ALA A 86 -6.55 20.82 22.59
C ALA A 86 -5.42 21.18 23.57
N GLU A 87 -4.26 21.61 23.07
CA GLU A 87 -3.04 21.90 23.86
C GLU A 87 -2.52 20.68 24.65
N ILE A 88 -2.87 19.47 24.19
CA ILE A 88 -2.40 18.20 24.75
C ILE A 88 -1.23 17.72 23.90
N PHE A 89 -0.11 17.40 24.55
CA PHE A 89 1.01 16.79 23.84
C PHE A 89 0.64 15.35 23.43
N PRO A 90 0.72 15.00 22.13
CA PRO A 90 0.44 13.65 21.68
C PRO A 90 1.32 12.62 22.37
N THR A 91 0.77 11.47 22.71
CA THR A 91 1.59 10.44 23.36
C THR A 91 2.71 9.97 22.43
N LEU A 92 3.89 9.66 22.99
CA LEU A 92 5.00 9.11 22.21
C LEU A 92 4.58 7.84 21.45
N SER A 93 3.67 7.06 22.05
CA SER A 93 3.08 5.87 21.41
C SER A 93 2.28 6.23 20.15
N THR A 94 1.44 7.26 20.19
CA THR A 94 0.67 7.72 19.03
C THR A 94 1.58 8.18 17.88
N VAL A 95 2.57 9.01 18.20
CA VAL A 95 3.54 9.52 17.21
C VAL A 95 4.38 8.40 16.61
N TRP A 96 4.83 7.47 17.46
CA TRP A 96 5.58 6.30 17.01
C TRP A 96 4.74 5.37 16.12
N CYS A 97 3.48 5.14 16.48
CA CYS A 97 2.55 4.31 15.71
C CYS A 97 2.36 4.86 14.29
N VAL A 98 2.19 6.18 14.12
CA VAL A 98 2.12 6.82 12.79
C VAL A 98 3.36 6.54 11.96
N ASN A 99 4.55 6.72 12.55
CA ASN A 99 5.81 6.49 11.83
C ASN A 99 5.97 5.03 11.41
N GLN A 100 5.59 4.09 12.27
CA GLN A 100 5.64 2.67 11.98
C GLN A 100 4.71 2.30 10.82
N GLN A 101 3.43 2.71 10.90
CA GLN A 101 2.44 2.45 9.85
C GLN A 101 2.83 3.08 8.51
N TYR A 102 3.32 4.32 8.53
CA TYR A 102 3.81 4.98 7.33
C TYR A 102 5.01 4.26 6.70
N SER A 103 5.94 3.79 7.53
CA SER A 103 7.15 3.08 7.05
C SER A 103 6.80 1.75 6.41
N GLU A 104 5.93 0.95 7.03
CA GLU A 104 5.45 -0.31 6.46
C GLU A 104 4.69 -0.07 5.15
N PHE A 105 3.80 0.91 5.14
CA PHE A 105 3.04 1.30 3.95
C PHE A 105 3.93 1.70 2.78
N LYS A 106 4.96 2.52 3.06
CA LYS A 106 5.92 2.96 2.06
C LYS A 106 6.68 1.79 1.46
N LEU A 107 7.15 0.85 2.29
CA LEU A 107 7.85 -0.35 1.82
C LEU A 107 6.93 -1.21 0.95
N PHE A 108 5.69 -1.45 1.40
CA PHE A 108 4.70 -2.20 0.63
C PHE A 108 4.48 -1.59 -0.76
N GLY A 109 4.25 -0.27 -0.84
CA GLY A 109 4.06 0.43 -2.11
C GLY A 109 5.29 0.40 -3.01
N GLN A 110 6.49 0.53 -2.44
CA GLN A 110 7.74 0.41 -3.20
C GLN A 110 7.92 -0.99 -3.81
N TYR A 111 7.63 -2.03 -3.04
CA TYR A 111 7.77 -3.41 -3.49
C TYR A 111 6.76 -3.77 -4.58
N VAL A 112 5.51 -3.32 -4.45
CA VAL A 112 4.51 -3.42 -5.52
C VAL A 112 5.04 -2.75 -6.80
N ALA A 113 5.53 -1.52 -6.69
CA ALA A 113 6.04 -0.78 -7.85
C ALA A 113 7.25 -1.47 -8.50
N GLN A 114 8.15 -2.05 -7.70
CA GLN A 114 9.31 -2.80 -8.19
C GLN A 114 8.90 -4.04 -8.97
N VAL A 115 7.94 -4.84 -8.47
CA VAL A 115 7.43 -6.01 -9.22
C VAL A 115 6.84 -5.57 -10.56
N PHE A 116 5.98 -4.53 -10.56
CA PHE A 116 5.41 -4.00 -11.79
C PHE A 116 6.46 -3.45 -12.77
N TYR A 117 7.58 -2.93 -12.27
CA TYR A 117 8.69 -2.49 -13.11
C TYR A 117 9.43 -3.68 -13.74
N SER A 118 9.62 -4.76 -12.99
CA SER A 118 10.34 -5.96 -13.43
C SER A 118 9.59 -6.83 -14.44
N ILE A 119 8.27 -6.65 -14.58
CA ILE A 119 7.44 -7.37 -15.56
C ILE A 119 7.11 -6.54 -16.81
N LYS A 120 7.67 -5.33 -16.94
CA LYS A 120 7.50 -4.51 -18.15
C LYS A 120 8.20 -5.16 -19.33
#